data_AF-A0A537DAY2-F1
#
_entry.id   AF-A0A537DAY2-F1
#
_cell.length_a   1.000
_cell.length_b   1.000
_cell.length_c   1.000
_cell.angle_alpha   90.00
_cell.angle_beta   90.00
_cell.angle_gamma   90.00
#
_symmetry.space_group_name_H-M   'P 1'
#
loop_
_entity.id
_entity.type
_entity.pdbx_description
1 polymer ?
#
loop_
_entity_poly.entity_id
_entity_poly.type
_entity_poly.pdbx_seq_one_letter_code
_entity_poly.pdbx_strand_id
1 'polypeptide(L)'
;MLRSPTSTVMGPRTGWNICAAEVSTQWINLFAKGRAMTIPARVLLSWRTAWLAMSFATVLLLPPIARAQTTISVTATFTPLAYYFDGGSANAAITLTRGRTYIFSLQGSVLGHPFRIQTVTGSTSGTLYPGVTNNGAQSGNVTFSVPLDAPDTLYYQCGVHFGMAGTINIVNAPMAGARVWSDFDGDGKADILWRNISTGENYIWLMNGLSTASQGSVNFVDPASGWQVQGIGDFDGDGKADILWRNSSTGENYIWLMNGLSTASQGSVN
;
A
#
# COMPACT_ATOMS: atom_id res chain seq x y z
N MET A 1 -27.93 -24.84 3.67
CA MET A 1 -27.39 -26.13 3.19
C MET A 1 -26.32 -25.80 2.14
N LEU A 2 -25.04 -25.94 2.49
CA LEU A 2 -23.92 -25.67 1.57
C LEU A 2 -23.78 -26.86 0.62
N ARG A 3 -23.72 -26.63 -0.70
CA ARG A 3 -23.44 -27.66 -1.71
C ARG A 3 -22.29 -27.16 -2.61
N SER A 4 -21.44 -28.08 -3.06
CA SER A 4 -20.30 -27.82 -3.95
C SER A 4 -20.75 -27.53 -5.40
N PRO A 5 -20.19 -26.53 -6.11
CA PRO A 5 -20.59 -26.21 -7.49
C PRO A 5 -19.80 -26.98 -8.55
N THR A 6 -20.48 -27.31 -9.67
CA THR A 6 -19.89 -27.76 -10.93
C THR A 6 -19.28 -26.60 -11.71
N SER A 7 -18.10 -26.81 -12.31
CA SER A 7 -17.33 -25.81 -13.05
C SER A 7 -18.05 -25.25 -14.27
N THR A 8 -18.36 -23.96 -14.27
CA THR A 8 -18.84 -23.23 -15.46
C THR A 8 -17.99 -21.97 -15.64
N VAL A 9 -17.53 -21.71 -16.86
CA VAL A 9 -16.80 -20.47 -17.23
C VAL A 9 -17.79 -19.29 -17.18
N MET A 10 -17.41 -18.18 -16.54
CA MET A 10 -18.30 -17.03 -16.30
C MET A 10 -18.87 -16.42 -17.59
N GLY A 11 -20.20 -16.29 -17.66
CA GLY A 11 -20.95 -15.57 -18.70
C GLY A 11 -21.12 -14.06 -18.43
N PRO A 12 -21.85 -13.32 -19.29
CA PRO A 12 -21.97 -11.85 -19.22
C PRO A 12 -22.60 -11.32 -17.91
N ARG A 13 -22.12 -10.15 -17.47
CA ARG A 13 -22.07 -9.68 -16.08
C ARG A 13 -23.28 -8.84 -15.63
N THR A 14 -24.35 -9.50 -15.17
CA THR A 14 -25.34 -8.86 -14.29
C THR A 14 -25.30 -9.53 -12.92
N GLY A 15 -25.24 -8.74 -11.84
CA GLY A 15 -25.29 -9.25 -10.46
C GLY A 15 -23.95 -9.58 -9.77
N TRP A 16 -22.81 -9.48 -10.47
CA TRP A 16 -21.48 -9.72 -9.89
C TRP A 16 -20.87 -8.45 -9.31
N ASN A 17 -20.43 -8.51 -8.06
CA ASN A 17 -19.69 -7.46 -7.36
C ASN A 17 -18.28 -7.95 -6.99
N ILE A 18 -17.30 -7.06 -7.03
CA ILE A 18 -15.97 -7.29 -6.46
C ILE A 18 -16.12 -7.17 -4.94
N CYS A 19 -15.76 -8.21 -4.22
CA CYS A 19 -15.56 -8.13 -2.78
C CYS A 19 -14.17 -7.53 -2.55
N ALA A 20 -14.11 -6.22 -2.31
CA ALA A 20 -12.92 -5.58 -1.77
C ALA A 20 -13.09 -5.44 -0.26
N ALA A 21 -12.01 -5.62 0.50
CA ALA A 21 -11.97 -5.03 1.83
C ALA A 21 -12.12 -3.51 1.63
N GLU A 22 -13.06 -2.87 2.33
CA GLU A 22 -13.11 -1.42 2.41
C GLU A 22 -11.80 -0.93 3.04
N VAL A 23 -10.81 -0.66 2.21
CA VAL A 23 -9.69 0.20 2.58
C VAL A 23 -10.28 1.59 2.77
N SER A 24 -10.43 1.99 4.04
CA SER A 24 -10.48 3.37 4.53
C SER A 24 -10.10 4.39 3.43
N THR A 25 -11.10 4.95 2.75
CA THR A 25 -11.18 6.22 2.00
C THR A 25 -9.91 6.92 1.46
N GLN A 26 -8.85 6.21 1.07
CA GLN A 26 -7.61 6.84 0.58
C GLN A 26 -7.14 6.33 -0.78
N TRP A 27 -8.03 6.15 -1.77
CA TRP A 27 -7.61 5.99 -3.18
C TRP A 27 -8.62 6.51 -4.23
N ILE A 28 -9.39 7.58 -3.93
CA ILE A 28 -10.10 8.33 -4.99
C ILE A 28 -9.41 9.67 -5.18
N ASN A 29 -8.47 9.73 -6.14
CA ASN A 29 -8.16 10.92 -6.91
C ASN A 29 -7.22 10.58 -8.08
N LEU A 30 -7.77 9.98 -9.14
CA LEU A 30 -7.17 10.12 -10.46
C LEU A 30 -8.14 9.92 -11.62
N PHE A 31 -9.27 10.63 -11.67
CA PHE A 31 -9.93 10.92 -12.96
C PHE A 31 -10.68 12.26 -12.89
N ALA A 32 -9.92 13.35 -12.93
CA ALA A 32 -10.45 14.69 -13.16
C ALA A 32 -9.68 15.39 -14.27
N LYS A 33 -9.83 14.92 -15.53
CA LYS A 33 -9.62 15.74 -16.74
C LYS A 33 -10.60 15.35 -17.86
N GLY A 34 -11.85 15.79 -17.68
CA GLY A 34 -12.62 16.51 -18.69
C GLY A 34 -13.07 15.78 -19.96
N ARG A 35 -14.28 15.20 -19.93
CA ARG A 35 -15.41 15.62 -20.80
C ARG A 35 -16.72 15.47 -20.02
N ALA A 36 -17.47 16.56 -19.90
CA ALA A 36 -18.80 16.58 -19.31
C ALA A 36 -19.83 16.03 -20.30
N MET A 37 -20.79 15.23 -19.82
CA MET A 37 -22.04 14.94 -20.53
C MET A 37 -23.20 15.28 -19.61
N THR A 38 -24.03 16.22 -20.04
CA THR A 38 -25.20 16.75 -19.34
C THR A 38 -26.41 15.82 -19.51
N ILE A 39 -27.11 15.48 -18.41
CA ILE A 39 -28.46 14.88 -18.42
C ILE A 39 -29.30 15.58 -17.31
N PRO A 40 -30.59 15.89 -17.55
CA PRO A 40 -31.30 17.02 -16.92
C PRO A 40 -32.03 16.69 -15.61
N ALA A 41 -32.38 17.76 -14.88
CA ALA A 41 -33.06 17.76 -13.60
C ALA A 41 -34.50 17.23 -13.67
N ARG A 42 -34.67 15.92 -13.48
CA ARG A 42 -35.94 15.31 -13.06
C ARG A 42 -35.78 13.94 -12.41
N VAL A 43 -34.83 13.81 -11.47
CA VAL A 43 -34.84 12.74 -10.45
C VAL A 43 -34.18 13.27 -9.18
N LEU A 44 -34.88 14.14 -8.45
CA LEU A 44 -34.53 14.51 -7.07
C LEU A 44 -35.80 14.45 -6.23
N LEU A 45 -35.97 13.32 -5.54
CA LEU A 45 -36.59 13.11 -4.21
C LEU A 45 -36.41 11.59 -3.96
N SER A 46 -35.60 11.10 -3.03
CA SER A 46 -35.47 11.51 -1.64
C SER A 46 -34.03 11.39 -1.12
N TRP A 47 -33.50 12.51 -0.63
CA TRP A 47 -32.56 12.52 0.48
C TRP A 47 -33.32 13.09 1.70
N ARG A 48 -33.06 12.52 2.88
CA ARG A 48 -33.44 12.95 4.26
C ARG A 48 -34.69 12.33 4.90
N THR A 49 -34.47 11.33 5.77
CA THR A 49 -34.63 11.32 7.25
C THR A 49 -33.99 10.00 7.73
N ALA A 50 -32.97 9.95 8.58
CA ALA A 50 -32.95 10.41 9.95
C ALA A 50 -31.58 10.99 10.35
N TRP A 51 -31.59 12.27 10.69
CA TRP A 51 -30.77 12.85 11.75
C TRP A 51 -31.75 13.22 12.87
N LEU A 52 -31.73 12.52 14.00
CA LEU A 52 -31.92 13.09 15.34
C LEU A 52 -31.62 12.04 16.43
N ALA A 53 -30.40 12.05 16.95
CA ALA A 53 -30.08 11.83 18.37
C ALA A 53 -28.63 12.28 18.59
N MET A 54 -28.49 13.45 19.18
CA MET A 54 -27.22 14.08 19.55
C MET A 54 -26.46 13.21 20.54
N SER A 55 -25.14 13.14 20.41
CA SER A 55 -24.28 13.87 21.36
C SER A 55 -22.84 13.92 20.90
N PHE A 56 -22.28 15.11 21.04
CA PHE A 56 -20.89 15.52 20.89
C PHE A 56 -19.87 14.37 20.95
N ALA A 57 -19.31 14.02 19.79
CA ALA A 57 -17.93 13.64 19.71
C ALA A 57 -17.30 14.57 18.67
N THR A 58 -16.43 15.44 19.16
CA THR A 58 -15.45 16.22 18.44
C THR A 58 -15.16 15.58 17.08
N VAL A 59 -15.35 16.32 15.98
CA VAL A 59 -14.57 16.05 14.78
C VAL A 59 -13.14 16.38 15.17
N LEU A 60 -12.49 15.44 15.86
CA LEU A 60 -11.07 15.31 15.77
C LEU A 60 -10.88 15.00 14.29
N LEU A 61 -10.48 16.01 13.53
CA LEU A 61 -9.51 15.79 12.48
C LEU A 61 -8.36 15.09 13.19
N LEU A 62 -8.48 13.77 13.39
CA LEU A 62 -7.31 12.96 13.57
C LEU A 62 -6.48 13.34 12.35
N PRO A 63 -5.28 13.95 12.53
CA PRO A 63 -4.38 14.02 11.40
C PRO A 63 -4.36 12.62 10.78
N PRO A 64 -4.39 12.50 9.44
CA PRO A 64 -4.35 11.18 8.79
C PRO A 64 -3.31 10.38 9.57
N ILE A 65 -3.71 9.25 10.18
CA ILE A 65 -2.85 8.53 11.13
C ILE A 65 -1.52 8.41 10.42
N ALA A 66 -0.57 9.25 10.84
CA ALA A 66 0.69 9.36 10.16
C ALA A 66 1.29 8.02 10.50
N ARG A 67 1.29 7.09 9.54
CA ARG A 67 1.99 5.83 9.67
C ARG A 67 3.34 6.23 10.24
N ALA A 68 3.65 5.78 11.47
CA ALA A 68 4.84 6.20 12.17
C ALA A 68 6.00 6.08 11.20
N GLN A 69 6.51 7.23 10.74
CA GLN A 69 7.47 7.24 9.65
C GLN A 69 8.70 6.58 10.24
N THR A 70 9.03 5.38 9.78
CA THR A 70 10.14 4.65 10.38
C THR A 70 11.41 5.41 10.05
N THR A 71 11.93 6.09 11.06
CA THR A 71 13.17 6.86 10.96
C THR A 71 14.34 5.90 11.07
N ILE A 72 15.25 5.99 10.12
CA ILE A 72 16.48 5.21 10.04
C ILE A 72 17.64 6.18 10.22
N SER A 73 18.50 5.93 11.20
CA SER A 73 19.71 6.73 11.39
C SER A 73 20.84 6.13 10.57
N VAL A 74 21.57 7.00 9.87
CA VAL A 74 22.75 6.65 9.07
C VAL A 74 23.91 7.51 9.57
N THR A 75 25.02 6.90 9.95
CA THR A 75 26.24 7.61 10.32
C THR A 75 27.02 7.93 9.05
N ALA A 76 27.26 9.20 8.77
CA ALA A 76 28.08 9.63 7.65
C ALA A 76 29.40 10.21 8.18
N THR A 77 30.52 9.59 7.79
CA THR A 77 31.87 10.03 8.12
C THR A 77 32.65 10.40 6.86
N PHE A 78 33.72 11.18 7.02
CA PHE A 78 34.38 11.85 5.89
C PHE A 78 35.90 11.73 5.99
N THR A 79 36.52 11.63 4.83
CA THR A 79 37.95 11.87 4.61
C THR A 79 38.08 13.00 3.59
N PRO A 80 39.29 13.54 3.35
CA PRO A 80 39.47 14.60 2.35
C PRO A 80 38.95 14.27 0.94
N LEU A 81 38.73 12.99 0.59
CA LEU A 81 38.33 12.57 -0.75
C LEU A 81 37.09 11.66 -0.81
N ALA A 82 36.50 11.27 0.32
CA ALA A 82 35.43 10.27 0.32
C ALA A 82 34.41 10.40 1.46
N TYR A 83 33.16 10.04 1.14
CA TYR A 83 32.08 9.74 2.09
C TYR A 83 32.12 8.26 2.49
N TYR A 84 31.79 7.98 3.75
CA TYR A 84 31.57 6.63 4.28
C TYR A 84 30.25 6.62 5.04
N PHE A 85 29.41 5.63 4.78
CA PHE A 85 28.12 5.46 5.47
C PHE A 85 28.17 4.20 6.32
N ASP A 86 27.85 4.33 7.61
CA ASP A 86 27.83 3.26 8.61
C ASP A 86 29.11 2.41 8.63
N GLY A 87 30.27 3.05 8.41
CA GLY A 87 31.58 2.38 8.37
C GLY A 87 31.84 1.52 7.11
N GLY A 88 31.02 1.65 6.07
CA GLY A 88 31.16 0.93 4.81
C GLY A 88 32.33 1.42 3.93
N SER A 89 32.29 1.11 2.64
CA SER A 89 33.36 1.49 1.69
C SER A 89 33.29 2.97 1.27
N ALA A 90 34.44 3.51 0.89
CA ALA A 90 34.56 4.88 0.36
C ALA A 90 33.63 5.10 -0.85
N ASN A 91 32.84 6.18 -0.80
CA ASN A 91 31.93 6.61 -1.88
C ASN A 91 31.00 5.48 -2.39
N ALA A 92 30.63 4.55 -1.51
CA ALA A 92 29.77 3.43 -1.86
C ALA A 92 28.36 3.87 -2.27
N ALA A 93 27.75 3.16 -3.22
CA ALA A 93 26.32 3.31 -3.48
C ALA A 93 25.53 2.94 -2.22
N ILE A 94 24.56 3.78 -1.85
CA ILE A 94 23.65 3.52 -0.74
C ILE A 94 22.25 3.24 -1.26
N THR A 95 21.46 2.49 -0.49
CA THR A 95 20.07 2.17 -0.87
C THR A 95 19.11 2.75 0.15
N LEU A 96 18.18 3.58 -0.32
CA LEU A 96 17.11 4.14 0.49
C LEU A 96 15.76 3.62 0.00
N THR A 97 14.81 3.60 0.91
CA THR A 97 13.48 3.05 0.69
C THR A 97 12.43 4.16 0.64
N ARG A 98 11.57 4.15 -0.38
CA ARG A 98 10.42 5.06 -0.49
C ARG A 98 9.52 4.98 0.74
N GLY A 99 9.02 6.12 1.21
CA GLY A 99 8.14 6.23 2.37
C GLY A 99 8.84 6.09 3.73
N ARG A 100 10.18 6.08 3.77
CA ARG A 100 10.99 6.09 5.02
C ARG A 100 11.66 7.45 5.22
N THR A 101 11.99 7.77 6.48
CA THR A 101 12.85 8.91 6.81
C THR A 101 14.25 8.43 7.11
N TYR A 102 15.25 9.08 6.53
CA TYR A 102 16.65 8.85 6.86
C TYR A 102 17.23 10.09 7.52
N ILE A 103 17.94 9.89 8.63
CA ILE A 103 18.72 10.94 9.30
C ILE A 103 20.19 10.59 9.09
N PHE A 104 20.87 11.38 8.25
CA PHE A 104 22.31 11.30 8.08
C PHE A 104 22.98 12.16 9.15
N SER A 105 23.57 11.51 10.16
CA SER A 105 24.37 12.15 11.19
C SER A 105 25.77 12.39 10.65
N LEU A 106 26.12 13.64 10.36
CA LEU A 106 27.42 14.03 9.83
C LEU A 106 28.44 14.11 10.99
N GLN A 107 29.39 13.18 11.02
CA GLN A 107 30.39 13.05 12.08
C GLN A 107 31.83 13.20 11.56
N GLY A 108 32.72 13.79 12.38
CA GLY A 108 34.15 13.99 12.08
C GLY A 108 34.54 15.46 11.89
N SER A 109 35.80 15.73 11.49
CA SER A 109 36.28 17.08 11.15
C SER A 109 35.76 17.47 9.77
N VAL A 110 34.54 17.98 9.77
CA VAL A 110 33.65 18.14 8.60
C VAL A 110 33.78 19.47 7.85
N LEU A 111 34.67 20.36 8.30
CA LEU A 111 34.84 21.66 7.65
C LEU A 111 35.38 21.47 6.24
N GLY A 112 34.63 21.95 5.24
CA GLY A 112 34.97 21.84 3.82
C GLY A 112 34.28 20.72 3.05
N HIS A 113 33.41 19.91 3.67
CA HIS A 113 32.74 18.78 3.00
C HIS A 113 31.20 18.83 3.04
N PRO A 114 30.54 19.76 2.32
CA PRO A 114 29.07 19.86 2.28
C PRO A 114 28.42 18.59 1.74
N PHE A 115 27.60 17.89 2.53
CA PHE A 115 26.86 16.70 2.10
C PHE A 115 25.57 17.09 1.39
N ARG A 116 25.50 16.86 0.07
CA ARG A 116 24.35 17.24 -0.76
C ARG A 116 23.68 16.02 -1.37
N ILE A 117 22.36 16.03 -1.43
CA ILE A 117 21.54 15.09 -2.21
C ILE A 117 20.98 15.83 -3.43
N GLN A 118 21.16 15.26 -4.62
CA GLN A 118 20.89 15.89 -5.92
C GLN A 118 20.31 14.88 -6.93
N THR A 119 19.72 15.37 -8.01
CA THR A 119 19.19 14.55 -9.12
C THR A 119 20.22 14.24 -10.21
N VAL A 120 21.35 14.94 -10.21
CA VAL A 120 22.45 14.77 -11.17
C VAL A 120 23.77 14.63 -10.43
N THR A 121 24.68 13.83 -10.98
CA THR A 121 26.05 13.64 -10.45
C THR A 121 27.06 14.50 -11.21
N GLY A 122 28.24 14.70 -10.63
CA GLY A 122 29.34 15.41 -11.30
C GLY A 122 29.19 16.94 -11.31
N SER A 123 28.47 17.51 -10.35
CA SER A 123 28.46 18.96 -10.14
C SER A 123 28.51 19.30 -8.67
N THR A 124 29.62 19.93 -8.26
CA THR A 124 29.77 20.52 -6.92
C THR A 124 28.80 21.69 -6.69
N SER A 125 28.06 22.12 -7.71
CA SER A 125 27.01 23.14 -7.65
C SER A 125 25.67 22.68 -8.26
N GLY A 126 25.43 21.37 -8.34
CA GLY A 126 24.17 20.82 -8.87
C GLY A 126 22.93 21.23 -8.08
N THR A 127 21.77 21.21 -8.74
CA THR A 127 20.47 21.48 -8.09
C THR A 127 20.22 20.45 -6.99
N LEU A 128 19.95 20.95 -5.78
CA LEU A 128 19.62 20.12 -4.62
C LEU A 128 18.25 19.47 -4.81
N TYR A 129 18.11 18.22 -4.37
CA TYR A 129 16.83 17.55 -4.34
C TYR A 129 15.89 18.26 -3.35
N PRO A 130 14.69 18.68 -3.77
CA PRO A 130 13.73 19.36 -2.90
C PRO A 130 13.22 18.42 -1.80
N GLY A 131 12.89 18.97 -0.63
CA GLY A 131 12.34 18.18 0.48
C GLY A 131 13.38 17.48 1.37
N VAL A 132 14.68 17.73 1.16
CA VAL A 132 15.75 17.32 2.08
C VAL A 132 16.04 18.47 3.04
N THR A 133 15.86 18.24 4.34
CA THR A 133 16.17 19.24 5.38
C THR A 133 17.67 19.31 5.60
N ASN A 134 18.19 20.55 5.67
CA ASN A 134 19.62 20.82 5.88
C ASN A 134 20.53 20.26 4.75
N ASN A 135 20.00 20.18 3.52
CA ASN A 135 20.73 19.67 2.37
C ASN A 135 21.94 20.56 2.04
N GLY A 136 23.16 20.00 2.05
CA GLY A 136 24.41 20.74 1.94
C GLY A 136 25.07 21.11 3.27
N ALA A 137 24.54 20.61 4.39
CA ALA A 137 25.20 20.79 5.68
C ALA A 137 26.59 20.14 5.71
N GLN A 138 27.44 20.73 6.53
CA GLN A 138 28.77 20.17 6.84
C GLN A 138 28.73 19.46 8.19
N SER A 139 27.94 19.92 9.15
CA SER A 139 27.80 19.31 10.48
C SER A 139 26.34 19.08 10.86
N GLY A 140 26.11 18.21 11.83
CA GLY A 140 24.78 17.93 12.36
C GLY A 140 24.02 16.94 11.49
N ASN A 141 22.70 17.09 11.42
CA ASN A 141 21.83 16.11 10.76
C ASN A 141 21.31 16.64 9.43
N VAL A 142 21.37 15.80 8.39
CA VAL A 142 20.62 15.97 7.14
C VAL A 142 19.49 14.96 7.13
N THR A 143 18.25 15.44 6.98
CA THR A 143 17.07 14.58 7.05
C THR A 143 16.41 14.47 5.69
N PHE A 144 16.20 13.24 5.22
CA PHE A 144 15.53 12.97 3.97
C PHE A 144 14.33 12.03 4.18
N SER A 145 13.14 12.59 4.04
CA SER A 145 11.89 11.83 3.91
C SER A 145 11.73 11.45 2.44
N VAL A 146 11.94 10.18 2.08
CA VAL A 146 11.92 9.72 0.67
C VAL A 146 10.47 9.68 0.17
N PRO A 147 10.08 10.52 -0.81
CA PRO A 147 8.72 10.50 -1.35
C PRO A 147 8.37 9.16 -2.01
N LEU A 148 7.07 8.81 -2.04
CA LEU A 148 6.60 7.60 -2.73
C LEU A 148 6.74 7.68 -4.25
N ASP A 149 6.87 8.88 -4.79
CA ASP A 149 7.10 9.18 -6.21
C ASP A 149 8.55 9.59 -6.50
N ALA A 150 9.48 9.38 -5.56
CA ALA A 150 10.89 9.65 -5.77
C ALA A 150 11.45 8.87 -6.98
N PRO A 151 12.36 9.46 -7.78
CA PRO A 151 13.00 8.74 -8.88
C PRO A 151 13.81 7.56 -8.34
N ASP A 152 14.01 6.52 -9.17
CA ASP A 152 14.78 5.31 -8.78
C ASP A 152 16.25 5.59 -8.47
N THR A 153 16.77 6.74 -8.93
CA THR A 153 18.17 7.11 -8.75
C THR A 153 18.28 8.57 -8.35
N LEU A 154 18.99 8.79 -7.24
CA LEU A 154 19.50 10.08 -6.80
C LEU A 154 21.01 9.96 -6.58
N TYR A 155 21.67 11.08 -6.26
CA TYR A 155 23.10 11.11 -6.00
C TYR A 155 23.37 11.86 -4.71
N TYR A 156 24.37 11.41 -3.97
CA TYR A 156 25.02 12.27 -2.99
C TYR A 156 26.34 12.80 -3.55
N GLN A 157 26.66 14.05 -3.25
CA GLN A 157 27.84 14.73 -3.78
C GLN A 157 28.37 15.74 -2.76
N CYS A 158 29.69 15.82 -2.68
CA CYS A 158 30.34 16.88 -1.92
C CYS A 158 30.26 18.20 -2.69
N GLY A 159 29.86 19.26 -2.00
CA GLY A 159 29.78 20.61 -2.60
C GLY A 159 31.13 21.23 -2.99
N VAL A 160 32.25 20.58 -2.69
CA VAL A 160 33.61 21.09 -2.95
C VAL A 160 34.45 20.08 -3.73
N HIS A 161 34.33 18.79 -3.41
CA HIS A 161 35.17 17.74 -3.99
C HIS A 161 34.38 16.92 -5.02
N PHE A 162 34.73 17.06 -6.29
CA PHE A 162 34.04 16.37 -7.39
C PHE A 162 34.06 14.83 -7.23
N GLY A 163 35.20 14.26 -6.83
CA GLY A 163 35.36 12.82 -6.66
C GLY A 163 34.67 12.23 -5.43
N MET A 164 34.11 13.07 -4.57
CA MET A 164 33.46 12.66 -3.33
C MET A 164 31.95 12.59 -3.57
N ALA A 165 31.53 11.53 -4.25
CA ALA A 165 30.18 11.36 -4.77
C ALA A 165 29.79 9.88 -4.81
N GLY A 166 28.50 9.59 -4.83
CA GLY A 166 28.02 8.25 -5.08
C GLY A 166 26.53 8.20 -5.36
N THR A 167 26.07 7.01 -5.76
CA THR A 167 24.67 6.78 -6.14
C THR A 167 23.83 6.48 -4.90
N ILE A 168 22.61 7.02 -4.90
CA ILE A 168 21.54 6.64 -4.00
C ILE A 168 20.52 5.85 -4.82
N ASN A 169 20.48 4.54 -4.61
CA ASN A 169 19.45 3.68 -5.18
C ASN A 169 18.17 3.85 -4.38
N ILE A 170 17.10 4.31 -5.01
CA ILE A 170 15.79 4.42 -4.38
C ILE A 170 14.98 3.19 -4.76
N VAL A 171 14.74 2.36 -3.76
CA VAL A 171 13.93 1.16 -3.91
C VAL A 171 12.57 1.35 -3.26
N ASN A 172 11.60 0.60 -3.74
CA ASN A 172 10.41 0.37 -2.94
C ASN A 172 10.84 -0.44 -1.71
N ALA A 173 10.14 -0.24 -0.60
CA ALA A 173 10.37 -1.11 0.54
C ALA A 173 10.25 -2.54 0.02
N PRO A 174 11.19 -3.46 0.33
CA PRO A 174 10.83 -4.85 0.25
C PRO A 174 9.51 -4.94 1.01
N MET A 175 8.52 -5.60 0.41
CA MET A 175 7.24 -5.86 1.05
C MET A 175 7.46 -6.84 2.22
N ALA A 176 8.47 -6.62 3.06
CA ALA A 176 8.66 -7.23 4.36
C ALA A 176 7.45 -6.80 5.20
N GLY A 177 6.40 -7.63 5.13
CA GLY A 177 5.17 -7.46 5.90
C GLY A 177 4.08 -6.63 5.24
N ALA A 178 4.19 -6.19 3.98
CA ALA A 178 3.01 -5.72 3.24
C ALA A 178 2.30 -6.94 2.65
N ARG A 179 1.62 -7.64 3.55
CA ARG A 179 0.70 -8.73 3.23
C ARG A 179 -0.22 -8.30 2.08
N VAL A 180 -0.18 -9.04 0.99
CA VAL A 180 -1.03 -8.75 -0.16
C VAL A 180 -2.47 -9.08 0.24
N TRP A 181 -3.31 -8.06 0.26
CA TRP A 181 -4.74 -8.24 0.55
C TRP A 181 -5.35 -9.07 -0.57
N SER A 182 -6.13 -10.08 -0.19
CA SER A 182 -6.77 -11.00 -1.13
C SER A 182 -5.82 -11.88 -1.94
N ASP A 183 -4.64 -12.23 -1.44
CA ASP A 183 -3.78 -13.28 -2.03
C ASP A 183 -4.28 -14.66 -1.58
N PHE A 184 -5.19 -15.29 -2.33
CA PHE A 184 -5.85 -16.53 -1.93
C PHE A 184 -4.99 -17.77 -2.13
N ASP A 185 -3.95 -17.73 -2.98
CA ASP A 185 -3.06 -18.87 -3.26
C ASP A 185 -1.65 -18.76 -2.66
N GLY A 186 -1.28 -17.60 -2.12
CA GLY A 186 -0.01 -17.34 -1.43
C GLY A 186 1.15 -17.08 -2.38
N ASP A 187 0.87 -16.75 -3.65
CA ASP A 187 1.90 -16.51 -4.65
C ASP A 187 2.52 -15.08 -4.58
N GLY A 188 2.05 -14.27 -3.64
CA GLY A 188 2.48 -12.89 -3.43
C GLY A 188 1.82 -11.88 -4.38
N LYS A 189 0.73 -12.23 -5.06
CA LYS A 189 -0.10 -11.33 -5.89
C LYS A 189 -1.52 -11.27 -5.35
N ALA A 190 -2.19 -10.15 -5.62
CA ALA A 190 -3.56 -9.96 -5.17
C ALA A 190 -4.50 -10.62 -6.18
N ASP A 191 -5.42 -11.44 -5.66
CA ASP A 191 -6.47 -12.10 -6.42
C ASP A 191 -7.81 -11.37 -6.27
N ILE A 192 -8.82 -11.81 -7.02
CA ILE A 192 -10.14 -11.18 -7.04
C ILE A 192 -11.21 -12.15 -6.55
N LEU A 193 -11.89 -11.80 -5.46
CA LEU A 193 -13.13 -12.44 -5.03
C LEU A 193 -14.33 -11.72 -5.67
N TRP A 194 -15.09 -12.46 -6.45
CA TRP A 194 -16.36 -12.06 -7.02
C TRP A 194 -17.51 -12.69 -6.25
N ARG A 195 -18.56 -11.91 -6.00
CA ARG A 195 -19.81 -12.43 -5.48
C ARG A 195 -20.97 -12.03 -6.37
N ASN A 196 -21.74 -13.01 -6.78
CA ASN A 196 -23.02 -12.79 -7.43
C ASN A 196 -24.09 -12.62 -6.35
N ILE A 197 -24.63 -11.41 -6.21
CA ILE A 197 -25.63 -11.13 -5.17
C ILE A 197 -27.02 -11.62 -5.52
N SER A 198 -27.31 -11.93 -6.79
CA SER A 198 -28.61 -12.45 -7.20
C SER A 198 -28.65 -13.98 -7.16
N THR A 199 -27.54 -14.64 -7.47
CA THR A 199 -27.46 -16.11 -7.42
C THR A 199 -26.90 -16.62 -6.10
N GLY A 200 -26.01 -15.88 -5.44
CA GLY A 200 -25.31 -16.33 -4.23
C GLY A 200 -23.97 -17.01 -4.51
N GLU A 201 -23.57 -17.13 -5.77
CA GLU A 201 -22.31 -17.75 -6.16
C GLU A 201 -21.11 -16.85 -5.78
N ASN A 202 -20.06 -17.45 -5.23
CA ASN A 202 -18.77 -16.79 -5.00
C ASN A 202 -17.72 -17.43 -5.91
N TYR A 203 -16.89 -16.59 -6.53
CA TYR A 203 -15.96 -16.99 -7.57
C TYR A 203 -14.63 -16.28 -7.37
N ILE A 204 -13.51 -16.99 -7.48
CA ILE A 204 -12.18 -16.39 -7.30
C ILE A 204 -11.43 -16.42 -8.63
N TRP A 205 -10.72 -15.34 -8.93
CA TRP A 205 -9.72 -15.25 -9.99
C TRP A 205 -8.35 -15.13 -9.34
N LEU A 206 -7.53 -16.18 -9.47
CA LEU A 206 -6.12 -16.14 -9.12
C LEU A 206 -5.38 -15.37 -10.21
N MET A 207 -4.67 -14.30 -9.85
CA MET A 207 -4.19 -13.30 -10.80
C MET A 207 -2.67 -13.33 -10.99
N ASN A 208 -2.24 -13.18 -12.24
CA ASN A 208 -0.85 -12.92 -12.59
C ASN A 208 -0.77 -11.63 -13.42
N GLY A 209 -0.69 -10.49 -12.74
CA GLY A 209 -0.79 -9.18 -13.36
C GLY A 209 -2.14 -8.97 -14.03
N LEU A 210 -2.15 -8.68 -15.34
CA LEU A 210 -3.38 -8.51 -16.11
C LEU A 210 -4.02 -9.83 -16.57
N SER A 211 -3.36 -10.96 -16.32
CA SER A 211 -3.85 -12.29 -16.73
C SER A 211 -4.45 -13.03 -15.54
N THR A 212 -5.48 -13.84 -15.80
CA THR A 212 -6.00 -14.80 -14.82
C THR A 212 -5.17 -16.07 -14.90
N ALA A 213 -4.46 -16.41 -13.83
CA ALA A 213 -3.65 -17.63 -13.73
C ALA A 213 -4.55 -18.87 -13.60
N SER A 214 -5.59 -18.77 -12.77
CA SER A 214 -6.63 -19.79 -12.59
C SER A 214 -7.90 -19.14 -12.05
N GLN A 215 -9.04 -19.79 -12.19
CA GLN A 215 -10.29 -19.25 -11.68
C GLN A 215 -11.34 -20.34 -11.42
N GLY A 216 -12.27 -20.09 -10.50
CA GLY A 216 -13.30 -21.06 -10.20
C GLY A 216 -14.35 -20.58 -9.21
N SER A 217 -15.50 -21.25 -9.24
CA SER A 217 -16.55 -21.12 -8.24
C SER A 217 -16.06 -21.78 -6.97
N VAL A 218 -15.97 -21.01 -5.89
CA VAL A 218 -15.44 -21.52 -4.61
C VAL A 218 -16.56 -22.06 -3.76
N ASN A 219 -17.72 -21.39 -3.75
CA ASN A 219 -18.92 -21.89 -3.09
C ASN A 219 -20.19 -21.08 -3.42
N PHE A 220 -21.26 -21.40 -2.68
CA PHE A 220 -22.57 -20.77 -2.77
C PHE A 220 -23.07 -20.32 -1.39
N VAL A 221 -23.53 -19.07 -1.29
CA VAL A 221 -24.23 -18.53 -0.12
C VAL A 221 -25.55 -17.93 -0.56
N ASP A 222 -26.64 -18.52 -0.06
CA ASP A 222 -28.00 -18.07 -0.33
C ASP A 222 -28.14 -16.54 -0.13
N PRO A 223 -28.49 -15.77 -1.17
CA PRO A 223 -28.69 -14.33 -1.06
C PRO A 223 -29.70 -13.91 0.02
N ALA A 224 -30.70 -14.75 0.31
CA ALA A 224 -31.73 -14.46 1.30
C ALA A 224 -31.28 -14.73 2.75
N SER A 225 -30.12 -15.35 2.96
CA SER A 225 -29.65 -15.77 4.29
C SER A 225 -29.10 -14.65 5.17
N GLY A 226 -28.91 -13.44 4.61
CA GLY A 226 -28.36 -12.28 5.33
C GLY A 226 -26.84 -12.28 5.48
N TRP A 227 -26.13 -13.30 5.00
CA TRP A 227 -24.67 -13.39 5.08
C TRP A 227 -23.96 -12.48 4.05
N GLN A 228 -23.06 -11.63 4.54
CA GLN A 228 -22.28 -10.66 3.76
C GLN A 228 -20.78 -10.85 3.98
N VAL A 229 -19.97 -10.67 2.94
CA VAL A 229 -18.51 -10.61 3.08
C VAL A 229 -18.18 -9.30 3.77
N GLN A 230 -17.51 -9.36 4.92
CA GLN A 230 -17.09 -8.20 5.70
C GLN A 230 -15.58 -8.00 5.73
N GLY A 231 -14.80 -9.04 5.42
CA GLY A 231 -13.36 -8.93 5.41
C GLY A 231 -12.70 -9.99 4.56
N ILE A 232 -11.51 -9.65 4.08
CA ILE A 232 -10.59 -10.57 3.42
C ILE A 232 -9.24 -10.46 4.12
N GLY A 233 -8.67 -11.58 4.54
CA GLY A 233 -7.43 -11.66 5.29
C GLY A 233 -7.15 -13.08 5.78
N ASP A 234 -5.88 -13.40 5.98
CA ASP A 234 -5.23 -14.61 6.52
C ASP A 234 -5.45 -14.53 8.02
N PHE A 235 -6.48 -15.23 8.46
CA PHE A 235 -6.91 -15.30 9.84
C PHE A 235 -6.24 -16.46 10.58
N ASP A 236 -5.56 -17.38 9.89
CA ASP A 236 -4.88 -18.55 10.48
C ASP A 236 -3.34 -18.51 10.42
N GLY A 237 -2.76 -17.54 9.70
CA GLY A 237 -1.33 -17.29 9.55
C GLY A 237 -0.64 -18.13 8.47
N ASP A 238 -1.37 -18.76 7.55
CA ASP A 238 -0.81 -19.68 6.55
C ASP A 238 -0.22 -18.99 5.30
N GLY A 239 -0.31 -17.67 5.23
CA GLY A 239 0.15 -16.84 4.13
C GLY A 239 -0.88 -16.60 3.02
N LYS A 240 -2.10 -17.15 3.14
CA LYS A 240 -3.19 -16.99 2.15
C LYS A 240 -4.36 -16.23 2.75
N ALA A 241 -5.05 -15.45 1.93
CA ALA A 241 -6.21 -14.69 2.34
C ALA A 241 -7.43 -15.60 2.55
N ASP A 242 -8.17 -15.36 3.63
CA ASP A 242 -9.43 -16.02 3.97
C ASP A 242 -10.60 -15.05 3.86
N ILE A 243 -11.83 -15.55 4.03
CA ILE A 243 -13.05 -14.76 3.90
C ILE A 243 -13.79 -14.68 5.23
N LEU A 244 -13.96 -13.46 5.76
CA LEU A 244 -14.82 -13.17 6.91
C LEU A 244 -16.23 -12.82 6.44
N TRP A 245 -17.20 -13.58 6.94
CA TRP A 245 -18.61 -13.39 6.72
C TRP A 245 -19.28 -12.88 7.99
N ARG A 246 -20.27 -12.00 7.81
CA ARG A 246 -21.16 -11.57 8.89
C ARG A 246 -22.61 -11.67 8.46
N ASN A 247 -23.44 -12.22 9.33
CA ASN A 247 -24.88 -12.22 9.14
C ASN A 247 -25.46 -10.89 9.58
N SER A 248 -26.09 -10.15 8.68
CA SER A 248 -26.69 -8.85 8.99
C SER A 248 -27.93 -8.93 9.88
N SER A 249 -28.58 -10.11 9.95
CA SER A 249 -29.80 -10.33 10.72
C SER A 249 -29.51 -10.86 12.13
N THR A 250 -28.58 -11.80 12.26
CA THR A 250 -28.24 -12.44 13.55
C THR A 250 -27.01 -11.82 14.22
N GLY A 251 -26.16 -11.13 13.45
CA GLY A 251 -24.89 -10.58 13.94
C GLY A 251 -23.75 -11.60 14.02
N GLU A 252 -24.01 -12.88 13.71
CA GLU A 252 -23.02 -13.96 13.74
C GLU A 252 -21.88 -13.72 12.75
N ASN A 253 -20.68 -14.20 13.09
CA ASN A 253 -19.52 -14.17 12.21
C ASN A 253 -19.10 -15.60 11.85
N TYR A 254 -18.60 -15.76 10.64
CA TYR A 254 -18.17 -17.04 10.10
C TYR A 254 -16.92 -16.82 9.24
N ILE A 255 -15.91 -17.65 9.38
CA ILE A 255 -14.68 -17.56 8.59
C ILE A 255 -14.58 -18.78 7.69
N TRP A 256 -14.19 -18.57 6.44
CA TRP A 256 -13.70 -19.63 5.56
C TRP A 256 -12.21 -19.45 5.34
N LEU A 257 -11.44 -20.38 5.89
CA LEU A 257 -10.02 -20.50 5.65
C LEU A 257 -9.82 -21.06 4.23
N MET A 258 -9.10 -20.33 3.39
CA MET A 258 -9.02 -20.60 1.95
C MET A 258 -7.67 -21.21 1.57
N ASN A 259 -7.67 -21.95 0.47
CA ASN A 259 -6.48 -22.47 -0.18
C ASN A 259 -6.69 -22.41 -1.69
N GLY A 260 -6.34 -21.26 -2.28
CA GLY A 260 -6.65 -20.90 -3.66
C GLY A 260 -8.15 -20.95 -3.93
N LEU A 261 -8.56 -21.82 -4.85
CA LEU A 261 -9.96 -22.00 -5.25
C LEU A 261 -10.76 -22.96 -4.35
N SER A 262 -10.20 -23.38 -3.21
CA SER A 262 -10.84 -24.32 -2.29
C SER A 262 -10.94 -23.76 -0.89
N THR A 263 -11.96 -24.18 -0.14
CA THR A 263 -12.05 -23.91 1.31
C THR A 263 -11.29 -25.00 2.06
N ALA A 264 -10.22 -24.62 2.77
CA ALA A 264 -9.44 -25.53 3.59
C ALA A 264 -10.19 -25.94 4.86
N SER A 265 -10.82 -24.97 5.53
CA SER A 265 -11.66 -25.18 6.71
C SER A 265 -12.64 -24.01 6.86
N GLN A 266 -13.69 -24.19 7.65
CA GLN A 266 -14.67 -23.13 7.88
C GLN A 266 -15.40 -23.30 9.21
N GLY A 267 -15.79 -22.19 9.84
CA GLY A 267 -16.49 -22.23 11.12
C GLY A 267 -17.00 -20.88 11.61
N SER A 268 -17.92 -20.93 12.57
CA SER A 268 -18.43 -19.75 13.27
C SER A 268 -17.35 -19.20 14.20
N VAL A 269 -17.29 -17.88 14.34
CA VAL A 269 -16.37 -17.17 15.24
C VAL A 269 -17.18 -16.31 16.19
N ASN A 270 -17.22 -16.72 17.46
CA ASN A 270 -17.97 -16.07 18.54
C ASN A 270 -17.05 -15.79 19.73
#